data_AF-A0A1H8LHX0-F1
#
_entry.id   AF-A0A1H8LHX0-F1
#
_cell.length_a   1.000
_cell.length_b   1.000
_cell.length_c   1.000
_cell.angle_alpha   90.00
_cell.angle_beta   90.00
_cell.angle_gamma   90.00
#
_symmetry.space_group_name_H-M   'P 1'
#
loop_
_entity.id
_entity.type
_entity.pdbx_description
1 polymer ?
#
loop_
_entity_poly.entity_id
_entity_poly.type
_entity_poly.pdbx_seq_one_letter_code
_entity_poly.pdbx_strand_id
1 'polypeptide(L)' 'MTFQTAVAPVLPPVAPPQFPSPSPETAAAIIAVASALQPDLAQGFQVDALRLRLEMERAFGGSDDLASATASGPAG' A
#
# COMPACT_ATOMS: atom_id res chain seq x y z
N MET A 1 -13.95 -48.60 -19.51
CA MET A 1 -13.48 -47.44 -18.71
C MET A 1 -14.56 -46.38 -18.76
N THR A 2 -15.28 -46.13 -17.65
CA THR A 2 -16.28 -45.04 -17.58
C THR A 2 -15.60 -43.81 -16.97
N PHE A 3 -15.76 -42.64 -17.59
CA PHE A 3 -15.27 -41.37 -17.06
C PHE A 3 -16.44 -40.67 -16.37
N GLN A 4 -16.32 -40.44 -15.06
CA GLN A 4 -17.33 -39.75 -14.25
C GLN A 4 -16.95 -38.26 -14.21
N THR A 5 -17.67 -37.43 -14.96
CA THR A 5 -17.50 -35.97 -14.92
C THR A 5 -18.04 -35.46 -13.59
N ALA A 6 -17.12 -35.17 -12.66
CA ALA A 6 -17.47 -34.47 -11.43
C ALA A 6 -17.89 -33.03 -11.77
N VAL A 7 -19.14 -32.69 -11.45
CA VAL A 7 -19.61 -31.31 -11.51
C VAL A 7 -19.02 -30.53 -10.34
N ALA A 8 -18.33 -29.43 -10.62
CA ALA A 8 -17.79 -28.55 -9.58
C ALA A 8 -18.94 -27.83 -8.85
N PRO A 9 -18.92 -27.71 -7.52
CA PRO A 9 -19.94 -26.98 -6.79
C PRO A 9 -19.89 -25.49 -7.16
N VAL A 10 -21.06 -24.91 -7.45
CA VAL A 10 -21.20 -23.46 -7.63
C VAL A 10 -20.99 -22.78 -6.27
N LEU A 11 -20.00 -21.88 -6.20
CA LEU A 11 -19.77 -21.08 -5.00
C LEU A 11 -20.80 -19.93 -4.96
N PRO A 12 -21.36 -19.60 -3.78
CA PRO A 12 -22.23 -18.44 -3.64
C PRO A 12 -21.44 -17.14 -3.90
N PRO A 13 -22.11 -16.07 -4.36
CA PRO A 13 -21.47 -14.78 -4.57
C PRO A 13 -20.93 -14.24 -3.25
N VAL A 14 -19.61 -13.99 -3.21
CA VAL A 14 -18.94 -13.35 -2.08
C VAL A 14 -19.24 -11.86 -2.14
N ALA A 15 -19.83 -11.31 -1.09
CA ALA A 15 -20.03 -9.86 -0.99
C ALA A 15 -18.66 -9.15 -0.99
N PRO A 16 -18.51 -7.99 -1.66
CA PRO A 16 -17.26 -7.26 -1.65
C PRO A 16 -16.90 -6.86 -0.22
N PRO A 17 -15.63 -6.98 0.18
CA PRO A 17 -15.23 -6.63 1.53
C PRO A 17 -15.45 -5.13 1.76
N GLN A 18 -16.18 -4.81 2.82
CA GLN A 18 -16.41 -3.44 3.26
C GLN A 18 -15.20 -2.99 4.09
N PHE A 19 -14.18 -2.47 3.42
CA PHE A 19 -13.07 -1.82 4.11
C PHE A 19 -13.39 -0.35 4.38
N PRO A 20 -13.11 0.17 5.58
CA PRO A 20 -13.15 1.62 5.80
C PRO A 20 -12.18 2.31 4.83
N SER A 21 -12.59 3.47 4.31
CA SER A 21 -11.72 4.26 3.43
C SER A 21 -10.41 4.57 4.17
N PRO A 22 -9.24 4.39 3.54
CA PRO A 22 -7.98 4.75 4.17
C PRO A 22 -7.99 6.24 4.52
N SER A 23 -7.41 6.58 5.66
CA SER A 23 -7.18 7.97 6.04
C SER A 23 -6.34 8.67 4.97
N PRO A 24 -6.49 9.99 4.78
CA PRO A 24 -5.70 10.74 3.80
C PRO A 24 -4.19 10.57 4.02
N GLU A 25 -3.74 10.46 5.28
CA GLU A 25 -2.34 10.18 5.63
C GLU A 25 -1.89 8.78 5.17
N THR A 26 -2.73 7.76 5.36
CA THR A 26 -2.47 6.41 4.84
C THR A 26 -2.37 6.41 3.33
N ALA A 27 -3.27 7.13 2.65
CA ALA A 27 -3.23 7.24 1.19
C ALA A 27 -1.95 7.94 0.71
N ALA A 28 -1.53 9.02 1.38
CA ALA A 28 -0.29 9.72 1.09
C ALA A 28 0.94 8.82 1.28
N ALA A 29 0.98 8.04 2.37
CA ALA A 29 2.07 7.09 2.63
C ALA A 29 2.16 6.01 1.53
N ILE A 30 1.03 5.44 1.09
CA ILE A 30 1.00 4.45 0.01
C ILE A 30 1.55 5.04 -1.30
N ILE A 31 1.13 6.27 -1.65
CA ILE A 31 1.61 6.95 -2.86
C ILE A 31 3.11 7.22 -2.75
N ALA A 32 3.61 7.62 -1.59
CA ALA A 32 5.04 7.85 -1.36
C ALA A 32 5.86 6.57 -1.59
N VAL A 33 5.43 5.43 -1.03
CA VAL A 33 6.09 4.13 -1.27
C VAL A 33 6.05 3.77 -2.75
N ALA A 34 4.87 3.87 -3.38
CA ALA A 34 4.71 3.53 -4.79
C ALA A 34 5.62 4.39 -5.69
N SER A 35 5.74 5.68 -5.39
CA SER A 35 6.60 6.63 -6.10
C SER A 35 8.08 6.26 -5.97
N ALA A 36 8.53 5.90 -4.77
CA ALA A 36 9.92 5.54 -4.52
C ALA A 36 10.35 4.20 -5.16
N LEU A 37 9.39 3.32 -5.43
CA LEU A 37 9.61 2.05 -6.12
C LEU A 37 9.52 2.15 -7.64
N GLN A 38 8.94 3.22 -8.20
CA GLN A 38 8.85 3.41 -9.65
C GLN A 38 10.17 3.23 -10.42
N PRO A 39 11.34 3.73 -9.97
CA PRO A 39 12.57 3.53 -10.74
C PRO A 39 12.95 2.06 -10.87
N ASP A 40 12.78 1.27 -9.80
CA ASP A 40 13.07 -0.16 -9.80
C ASP A 40 12.15 -0.91 -10.78
N LEU A 41 10.85 -0.62 -10.68
CA LEU A 41 9.83 -1.16 -11.58
C LEU A 41 10.04 -0.74 -13.04
N ALA A 42 10.43 0.52 -13.29
CA ALA A 42 10.67 1.04 -14.64
C ALA A 42 11.88 0.38 -15.32
N GLN A 43 12.87 -0.05 -14.53
CA GLN A 43 14.01 -0.81 -15.01
C GLN A 43 13.73 -2.32 -15.11
N GLY A 44 12.54 -2.76 -14.68
CA GLY A 44 12.16 -4.17 -14.65
C GLY A 44 12.83 -4.95 -13.53
N PHE A 45 13.36 -4.26 -12.51
CA PHE A 45 13.84 -4.92 -11.32
C PHE A 45 12.67 -5.42 -10.47
N GLN A 46 12.92 -6.53 -9.78
CA GLN A 46 11.97 -7.08 -8.84
C GLN A 46 12.18 -6.37 -7.50
N VAL A 47 11.11 -5.78 -6.97
CA VAL A 47 11.14 -5.17 -5.64
C VAL A 47 11.23 -6.30 -4.62
N ASP A 48 12.41 -6.49 -4.04
CA ASP A 48 12.60 -7.46 -2.96
C ASP A 48 11.94 -6.99 -1.66
N ALA A 49 11.72 -7.95 -0.75
CA ALA A 49 11.02 -7.68 0.50
C ALA A 49 11.74 -6.68 1.42
N LEU A 50 13.09 -6.61 1.36
CA LEU A 50 13.86 -5.66 2.15
C LEU A 50 13.65 -4.26 1.59
N ARG A 51 13.73 -4.09 0.27
CA ARG A 51 13.48 -2.82 -0.41
C ARG A 51 12.07 -2.30 -0.13
N LEU A 52 11.05 -3.13 -0.29
CA LEU A 52 9.67 -2.75 0.01
C LEU A 52 9.51 -2.36 1.49
N ARG A 53 10.08 -3.15 2.39
CA ARG A 53 9.99 -2.90 3.84
C ARG A 53 10.64 -1.56 4.20
N LEU A 54 11.81 -1.24 3.65
CA LEU A 54 12.50 0.03 3.91
C LEU A 54 11.64 1.23 3.51
N GLU A 55 11.06 1.21 2.31
CA GLU A 55 10.21 2.30 1.83
C GLU A 55 8.92 2.40 2.66
N MET A 56 8.33 1.26 3.05
CA MET A 56 7.17 1.23 3.95
C MET A 56 7.51 1.79 5.35
N GLU A 57 8.64 1.41 5.95
CA GLU A 57 9.10 1.93 7.23
C GLU A 57 9.33 3.45 7.16
N ARG A 58 9.83 3.96 6.04
CA ARG A 58 10.01 5.41 5.82
C ARG A 58 8.68 6.15 5.68
N ALA A 59 7.75 5.62 4.89
CA ALA A 59 6.49 6.30 4.57
C ALA A 59 5.44 6.20 5.68
N PHE A 60 5.43 5.09 6.44
CA PHE A 60 4.49 4.86 7.54
C PHE A 60 5.08 5.11 8.92
N GLY A 61 6.41 5.05 9.07
CA GLY A 61 7.10 5.32 10.34
C GLY A 61 7.51 6.79 10.53
N GLY A 62 7.48 7.59 9.47
CA GLY A 62 7.86 9.01 9.47
C GLY A 62 6.68 9.96 9.68
N SER A 63 5.96 9.89 10.79
CA SER A 63 4.95 10.91 11.16
C SER A 63 5.54 12.26 11.59
N ASP A 64 6.85 12.48 11.44
CA ASP A 64 7.50 13.72 11.91
C ASP A 64 7.30 14.92 10.96
N ASP A 65 6.82 14.70 9.72
CA ASP A 65 6.59 15.79 8.76
C ASP A 65 5.39 16.70 9.13
N LEU A 66 4.51 16.29 10.05
CA LEU A 66 3.41 17.15 10.52
C LEU A 66 3.83 18.08 11.69
N ALA A 67 5.01 17.87 12.30
CA ALA A 67 5.48 18.67 13.43
C ALA A 67 6.27 19.92 13.02
N SER A 68 6.76 20.02 11.77
CA SER A 68 7.62 21.15 11.35
C SER A 68 6.86 22.36 10.80
N ALA A 69 5.55 22.25 10.53
CA ALA A 69 4.76 23.36 9.97
C ALA A 69 4.05 24.26 11.02
N THR A 70 4.19 24.01 12.33
CA THR A 70 3.52 24.83 13.38
C THR A 70 4.47 25.67 14.24
N ALA A 71 5.79 25.57 14.05
CA ALA A 71 6.78 26.37 14.77
C ALA A 71 7.26 27.57 13.94
N SER A 72 6.34 28.41 13.47
CA SER A 72 6.66 29.79 13.06
C SER A 72 5.67 30.73 13.73
N GLY A 73 5.90 30.98 15.03
CA GLY A 73 5.24 32.04 15.76
C GLY A 73 5.80 33.40 15.31
N PRO A 74 4.98 34.46 15.23
CA PRO A 74 5.45 35.76 14.80
C PRO A 74 6.40 36.35 15.85
N ALA A 75 7.64 36.59 15.47
CA ALA A 75 8.51 37.53 16.16
C ALA A 75 8.31 38.91 15.53
N GLY A 76 7.70 39.83 16.28
CA GLY A 76 7.53 41.24 15.90
C GLY A 76 6.15 41.79 16.23
#